data_AF-A0A087UB80-F1
#
_entry.id   AF-A0A087UB80-F1
#
_cell.length_a   1.000
_cell.length_b   1.000
_cell.length_c   1.000
_cell.angle_alpha   90.00
_cell.angle_beta   90.00
_cell.angle_gamma   90.00
#
_symmetry.space_group_name_H-M   'P 1'
#
loop_
_entity.id
_entity.type
_entity.pdbx_description
1 polymer ?
#
loop_
_entity_poly.entity_id
_entity_poly.type
_entity_poly.pdbx_seq_one_letter_code
_entity_poly.pdbx_strand_id
1 'polypeptide(L)'
;MTSFIDGSATYGPTTEESDRLRAFSGGKLRASIIGNTPLLPINENSGKFCYTKDFPYKCFSAGDIRVNMHLELTTMHTIWFREHNRLADELQRLNPAWSDEKLFQEARRIAVAEFQLIAYR
;
A
#
# COMPACT_ATOMS: atom_id res chain seq x y z
N MET A 1 -14.62 -2.02 0.07
CA MET A 1 -14.22 -0.87 0.92
C MET A 1 -15.00 -0.94 2.21
N THR A 2 -14.39 -0.59 3.34
CA THR A 2 -15.05 -0.59 4.65
C THR A 2 -15.65 0.80 4.92
N SER A 3 -16.58 0.90 5.87
CA SER A 3 -17.16 2.18 6.30
C SER A 3 -16.25 2.98 7.25
N PHE A 4 -15.24 2.33 7.82
CA PHE A 4 -14.33 2.93 8.79
C PHE A 4 -13.16 3.66 8.09
N ILE A 5 -12.59 4.63 8.77
CA ILE A 5 -11.33 5.28 8.38
C ILE A 5 -10.18 4.36 8.86
N ASP A 6 -9.96 3.25 8.17
CA ASP A 6 -9.09 2.13 8.58
C ASP A 6 -7.95 1.83 7.59
N GLY A 7 -7.73 2.74 6.64
CA GLY A 7 -6.72 2.57 5.59
C GLY A 7 -7.07 1.49 4.56
N SER A 8 -8.33 1.03 4.45
CA SER A 8 -8.74 0.02 3.45
C SER A 8 -8.46 0.43 2.01
N ALA A 9 -8.32 1.72 1.70
CA ALA A 9 -7.84 2.20 0.39
C ALA A 9 -6.38 1.77 0.09
N THR A 10 -5.55 1.58 1.12
CA THR A 10 -4.17 1.10 1.02
C THR A 10 -4.10 -0.42 1.18
N TYR A 11 -4.78 -0.96 2.19
CA TYR A 11 -4.64 -2.37 2.59
C TYR A 11 -5.68 -3.31 2.01
N GLY A 12 -6.71 -2.80 1.34
CA GLY A 12 -7.85 -3.59 0.89
C GLY A 12 -8.88 -3.81 2.01
N PRO A 13 -10.15 -4.05 1.65
CA PRO A 13 -11.23 -4.30 2.61
C PRO A 13 -11.30 -5.74 3.13
N THR A 14 -10.68 -6.72 2.45
CA THR A 14 -10.64 -8.12 2.90
C THR A 14 -9.21 -8.59 3.17
N THR A 15 -9.09 -9.68 3.93
CA THR A 15 -7.82 -10.34 4.20
C THR A 15 -7.13 -10.80 2.92
N GLU A 16 -7.89 -11.34 1.97
CA GLU A 16 -7.35 -11.84 0.71
C GLU A 16 -6.79 -10.70 -0.15
N GLU A 17 -7.44 -9.54 -0.15
CA GLU A 17 -6.93 -8.35 -0.87
C GLU A 17 -5.69 -7.79 -0.19
N SER A 18 -5.67 -7.73 1.14
CA SER A 18 -4.50 -7.33 1.91
C SER A 18 -3.30 -8.24 1.64
N ASP A 19 -3.50 -9.55 1.66
CA ASP A 19 -2.45 -10.54 1.44
C ASP A 19 -1.85 -10.46 0.03
N ARG A 20 -2.66 -10.15 -0.99
CA ARG A 20 -2.16 -9.92 -2.37
C ARG A 20 -1.24 -8.70 -2.46
N LEU A 21 -1.41 -7.71 -1.59
CA LEU A 21 -0.62 -6.49 -1.56
C LEU A 21 0.64 -6.62 -0.70
N ARG A 22 0.73 -7.64 0.16
CA ARG A 22 1.86 -7.87 1.07
C ARG A 22 3.04 -8.54 0.38
N ALA A 23 4.24 -8.17 0.82
CA ALA A 23 5.48 -8.84 0.44
C ALA A 23 5.76 -10.10 1.27
N PHE A 24 5.10 -10.24 2.43
CA PHE A 24 5.38 -11.28 3.43
C PHE A 24 6.86 -11.35 3.84
N SER A 25 7.51 -10.18 3.83
CA SER A 25 8.88 -10.00 4.27
C SER A 25 9.03 -8.62 4.91
N GLY A 26 9.57 -8.59 6.14
CA GLY A 26 9.82 -7.36 6.89
C GLY A 26 8.57 -6.53 7.23
N GLY A 27 7.38 -7.15 7.20
CA GLY A 27 6.10 -6.48 7.42
C GLY A 27 5.69 -5.55 6.28
N LYS A 28 6.27 -5.67 5.08
CA LYS A 28 6.11 -4.71 3.99
C LYS A 28 4.98 -5.03 3.02
N LEU A 29 4.53 -3.99 2.33
CA LEU A 29 3.77 -4.09 1.09
C LEU A 29 4.71 -4.31 -0.11
N ARG A 30 4.23 -5.04 -1.11
CA ARG A 30 4.94 -5.29 -2.37
C ARG A 30 5.23 -4.00 -3.10
N ALA A 31 6.47 -3.82 -3.55
CA ALA A 31 6.89 -2.70 -4.38
C ALA A 31 7.15 -3.18 -5.82
N SER A 32 6.94 -2.30 -6.80
CA SER A 32 7.55 -2.43 -8.12
C SER A 32 8.65 -1.38 -8.27
N ILE A 33 9.83 -1.79 -8.72
CA ILE A 33 10.94 -0.88 -8.95
C ILE A 33 10.89 -0.43 -10.41
N ILE A 34 10.60 0.85 -10.62
CA ILE A 34 10.62 1.47 -11.96
C ILE A 34 11.79 2.47 -11.96
N GLY A 35 12.79 2.21 -12.79
CA GLY A 35 14.07 2.93 -12.72
C GLY A 35 14.77 2.64 -11.39
N ASN A 36 14.79 3.62 -10.49
CA ASN A 36 15.37 3.49 -9.14
C ASN A 36 14.38 3.90 -8.04
N THR A 37 13.08 3.86 -8.34
CA THR A 37 12.04 4.39 -7.46
C THR A 37 11.04 3.29 -7.10
N PRO A 38 10.82 3.02 -5.79
CA PRO A 38 9.77 2.12 -5.36
C PRO A 38 8.42 2.78 -5.59
N LEU A 39 7.60 2.13 -6.42
CA LEU A 39 6.22 2.48 -6.68
C LEU A 39 5.31 1.34 -6.24
N LEU A 40 4.00 1.61 -6.32
CA LEU A 40 2.96 0.61 -6.08
C LEU A 40 3.18 -0.66 -6.92
N PRO A 41 2.71 -1.83 -6.45
CA PRO A 41 2.85 -3.06 -7.21
C PRO A 41 2.12 -2.95 -8.56
N ILE A 42 2.76 -3.42 -9.62
CA ILE A 42 2.16 -3.50 -10.96
C ILE A 42 1.00 -4.51 -10.95
N ASN A 43 -0.12 -4.11 -11.56
CA ASN A 43 -1.26 -4.97 -11.82
C ASN A 43 -1.14 -5.58 -13.23
N GLU A 44 -0.75 -6.86 -13.30
CA GLU A 44 -0.56 -7.58 -14.58
C GLU A 44 -1.85 -7.75 -15.38
N ASN A 45 -2.99 -7.86 -14.69
CA ASN A 45 -4.28 -8.15 -15.32
C ASN A 45 -5.01 -6.88 -15.80
N SER A 46 -4.42 -5.70 -15.63
CA SER A 46 -4.98 -4.40 -16.06
C SER A 46 -6.44 -4.21 -15.62
N GLY A 47 -6.65 -3.67 -14.41
CA GLY A 47 -8.00 -3.49 -13.84
C GLY A 47 -8.92 -2.54 -14.62
N LYS A 48 -10.18 -2.42 -14.17
CA LYS A 48 -11.24 -1.62 -14.83
C LYS A 48 -10.86 -0.16 -15.13
N PHE A 49 -10.01 0.45 -14.30
CA PHE A 49 -9.56 1.85 -14.43
C PHE A 49 -8.19 1.97 -15.09
N CYS A 50 -7.76 0.92 -15.81
CA CYS A 50 -6.51 0.89 -16.53
C CYS A 50 -6.74 1.17 -18.02
N TYR A 51 -6.38 2.37 -18.48
CA TYR A 51 -6.62 2.81 -19.86
C TYR A 51 -5.47 2.49 -20.83
N THR A 52 -4.36 1.93 -20.32
CA THR A 52 -3.18 1.58 -21.09
C THR A 52 -2.63 0.24 -20.64
N LYS A 53 -2.40 -0.67 -21.60
CA LYS A 53 -1.83 -2.00 -21.36
C LYS A 53 -0.36 -2.09 -21.75
N ASP A 54 0.15 -1.08 -22.46
CA ASP A 54 1.48 -1.10 -23.06
C ASP A 54 2.54 -0.50 -22.12
N PHE A 55 3.69 -1.15 -22.07
CA PHE A 55 4.88 -0.63 -21.38
C PHE A 55 5.33 0.70 -22.02
N PRO A 56 5.78 1.71 -21.25
CA PRO A 56 6.07 1.69 -19.80
C PRO A 56 4.84 1.91 -18.91
N TYR A 57 3.66 2.13 -19.48
CA TYR A 57 2.46 2.53 -18.76
C TYR A 57 1.66 1.30 -18.28
N LYS A 58 2.20 0.61 -17.28
CA LYS A 58 1.45 -0.43 -16.56
C LYS A 58 0.69 0.19 -15.39
N CYS A 59 -0.50 -0.32 -15.14
CA CYS A 59 -1.32 0.12 -14.03
C CYS A 59 -0.87 -0.48 -12.70
N PHE A 60 -1.20 0.22 -11.62
CA PHE A 60 -0.86 -0.16 -10.26
C PHE A 60 -1.99 -0.93 -9.59
N SER A 61 -1.64 -1.64 -8.52
CA SER A 61 -2.53 -2.32 -7.60
C SER A 61 -2.41 -1.66 -6.22
N ALA A 62 -3.54 -1.47 -5.57
CA ALA A 62 -3.67 -0.99 -4.19
C ALA A 62 -4.98 -1.55 -3.60
N GLY A 63 -5.29 -1.19 -2.35
CA GLY A 63 -6.53 -1.60 -1.69
C GLY A 63 -7.81 -1.07 -2.32
N ASP A 64 -7.72 0.02 -3.10
CA ASP A 64 -8.83 0.56 -3.89
C ASP A 64 -8.62 0.35 -5.40
N ILE A 65 -9.63 -0.20 -6.07
CA ILE A 65 -9.60 -0.49 -7.51
C ILE A 65 -9.43 0.76 -8.39
N ARG A 66 -9.74 1.95 -7.87
CA ARG A 66 -9.69 3.24 -8.56
C ARG A 66 -8.30 3.88 -8.53
N VAL A 67 -7.29 3.21 -7.98
CA VAL A 67 -5.91 3.72 -7.86
C VAL A 67 -5.34 4.32 -9.16
N ASN A 68 -5.81 3.89 -10.33
CA ASN A 68 -5.34 4.36 -11.66
C ASN A 68 -6.27 5.40 -12.32
N MET A 69 -7.30 5.90 -11.62
CA MET A 69 -8.29 6.81 -12.22
C MET A 69 -7.69 8.15 -12.67
N HIS A 70 -6.78 8.71 -11.88
CA HIS A 70 -6.01 9.91 -12.19
C HIS A 70 -4.72 9.95 -11.38
N LEU A 71 -3.74 10.73 -11.84
CA LEU A 71 -2.36 10.74 -11.31
C LEU A 71 -2.29 11.15 -9.84
N GLU A 72 -3.12 12.11 -9.43
CA GLU A 72 -3.14 12.65 -8.07
C GLU A 72 -3.58 11.57 -7.07
N LEU A 73 -4.60 10.76 -7.41
CA LEU A 73 -5.03 9.63 -6.59
C LEU A 73 -3.95 8.56 -6.52
N THR A 74 -3.33 8.20 -7.65
CA THR A 74 -2.20 7.25 -7.67
C THR A 74 -1.05 7.73 -6.79
N THR A 75 -0.78 9.03 -6.80
CA THR A 75 0.26 9.67 -5.97
C THR A 75 -0.07 9.53 -4.50
N MET A 76 -1.32 9.79 -4.10
CA MET A 76 -1.76 9.61 -2.71
C MET A 76 -1.63 8.15 -2.25
N HIS A 77 -2.03 7.18 -3.06
CA HIS A 77 -1.80 5.76 -2.73
C HIS A 77 -0.31 5.44 -2.59
N THR A 78 0.54 6.01 -3.45
CA THR A 78 2.00 5.81 -3.40
C THR A 78 2.60 6.38 -2.11
N ILE A 79 2.13 7.53 -1.64
CA ILE A 79 2.57 8.14 -0.38
C ILE A 79 2.27 7.20 0.79
N TRP A 80 1.02 6.74 0.94
CA TRP A 80 0.64 5.85 2.04
C TRP A 80 1.31 4.48 1.98
N PHE A 81 1.55 3.96 0.78
CA PHE A 81 2.35 2.75 0.58
C PHE A 81 3.79 2.93 1.09
N ARG A 82 4.45 4.03 0.71
CA ARG A 82 5.82 4.33 1.17
C ARG A 82 5.88 4.54 2.67
N GLU A 83 4.87 5.22 3.23
CA GLU A 83 4.81 5.45 4.66
C GLU A 83 4.68 4.15 5.44
N HIS A 84 3.81 3.23 5.01
CA HIS A 84 3.73 1.90 5.60
C HIS A 84 5.09 1.18 5.59
N ASN A 85 5.77 1.15 4.44
CA ASN A 85 7.07 0.48 4.35
C ASN A 85 8.16 1.17 5.19
N ARG A 86 8.13 2.50 5.31
CA ARG A 86 9.00 3.28 6.19
C ARG A 86 8.78 2.92 7.66
N LEU A 87 7.51 2.84 8.07
CA LEU A 87 7.12 2.44 9.43
C LEU A 87 7.56 1.00 9.73
N ALA A 88 7.34 0.07 8.79
CA ALA A 88 7.74 -1.33 8.94
C ALA A 88 9.28 -1.46 9.10
N ASP A 89 10.06 -0.73 8.30
CA ASP A 89 11.52 -0.68 8.41
C ASP A 89 11.99 -0.16 9.77
N GLU A 90 11.39 0.93 10.24
CA GLU A 90 11.75 1.52 11.53
C GLU A 90 11.35 0.60 12.70
N LEU A 91 10.18 -0.02 12.63
CA LEU A 91 9.73 -1.00 13.63
C LEU A 91 10.63 -2.23 13.66
N GLN A 92 11.08 -2.73 12.50
CA GLN A 92 12.01 -3.86 12.40
C GLN A 92 13.37 -3.51 13.00
N ARG A 93 13.86 -2.29 12.77
CA ARG A 93 15.11 -1.78 13.36
C ARG A 93 15.03 -1.69 14.88
N LEU A 94 13.90 -1.20 15.40
CA LEU A 94 13.65 -1.09 16.84
C LEU A 94 13.38 -2.45 17.49
N ASN A 95 12.78 -3.39 16.74
CA ASN A 95 12.35 -4.69 17.25
C ASN A 95 12.82 -5.84 16.34
N PRO A 96 14.12 -6.21 16.36
CA PRO A 96 14.67 -7.22 15.45
C PRO A 96 14.00 -8.61 15.52
N ALA A 97 13.40 -8.95 16.67
CA ALA A 97 12.77 -10.24 16.93
C ALA A 97 11.29 -10.32 16.50
N TRP A 98 10.69 -9.23 16.01
CA TRP A 98 9.29 -9.26 15.58
C TRP A 98 9.11 -10.03 14.27
N SER A 99 8.01 -10.77 14.17
CA SER A 99 7.61 -11.47 12.96
C SER A 99 7.10 -10.51 11.89
N ASP A 100 7.08 -10.97 10.64
CA ASP A 100 6.49 -10.24 9.51
C ASP A 100 5.06 -9.74 9.81
N GLU A 101 4.21 -10.65 10.31
CA GLU A 101 2.83 -10.32 10.64
C GLU A 101 2.74 -9.22 11.69
N LYS A 102 3.56 -9.28 12.74
CA LYS A 102 3.54 -8.28 13.79
C LYS A 102 3.99 -6.91 13.27
N LEU A 103 5.03 -6.89 12.45
CA LEU A 103 5.51 -5.66 11.82
C LEU A 103 4.45 -5.04 10.91
N PHE A 104 3.81 -5.85 10.07
CA PHE A 104 2.74 -5.41 9.18
C PHE A 104 1.56 -4.80 9.96
N GLN A 105 1.07 -5.47 11.00
CA GLN A 105 -0.07 -4.99 11.77
C GLN A 105 0.25 -3.72 12.57
N GLU A 106 1.43 -3.60 13.17
CA GLU A 106 1.82 -2.39 13.90
C GLU A 106 2.09 -1.21 12.95
N ALA A 107 2.75 -1.44 11.80
CA ALA A 107 2.92 -0.41 10.77
C ALA A 107 1.55 0.07 10.23
N ARG A 108 0.63 -0.88 9.96
CA ARG A 108 -0.75 -0.57 9.56
C ARG A 108 -1.46 0.26 10.62
N ARG A 109 -1.37 -0.13 11.90
CA ARG A 109 -2.03 0.56 13.01
C ARG A 109 -1.56 2.01 13.14
N ILE A 110 -0.26 2.28 13.01
CA ILE A 110 0.30 3.63 13.06
C ILE A 110 -0.18 4.45 11.85
N ALA A 111 -0.03 3.91 10.63
CA ALA A 111 -0.46 4.62 9.41
C ALA A 111 -1.96 4.96 9.42
N VAL A 112 -2.80 4.09 9.98
CA VAL A 112 -4.24 4.37 10.14
C VAL A 112 -4.48 5.50 11.13
N ALA A 113 -3.74 5.53 12.24
CA ALA A 113 -3.82 6.63 13.21
C ALA A 113 -3.37 7.96 12.59
N GLU A 114 -2.32 7.97 11.76
CA GLU A 114 -1.89 9.15 11.00
C GLU A 114 -2.97 9.63 10.02
N PHE A 115 -3.58 8.70 9.28
CA PHE A 115 -4.67 9.03 8.35
C PHE A 115 -5.87 9.64 9.07
N GLN A 116 -6.29 9.04 10.19
CA GLN A 116 -7.36 9.57 11.02
C GLN A 116 -7.02 10.95 11.60
N LEU A 117 -5.76 11.15 12.02
CA LEU A 117 -5.31 12.43 12.55
C LEU A 117 -5.44 13.54 11.51
N ILE A 118 -4.99 13.30 10.27
CA ILE A 118 -5.10 14.25 9.15
C ILE A 118 -6.56 14.49 8.77
N ALA A 119 -7.42 13.47 8.84
CA ALA A 119 -8.83 13.61 8.46
C ALA A 119 -9.65 14.45 9.45
N TYR A 120 -9.28 14.44 10.74
CA TYR A 120 -10.07 15.06 11.81
C TYR A 120 -9.42 16.29 12.47
N ARG A 121 -8.19 16.67 12.11
CA ARG A 121 -7.51 17.86 12.62
C ARG A 121 -6.99 18.73 11.50
#